data_AF-A0A382CYY3-F1
#
_entry.id   AF-A0A382CYY3-F1
#
_cell.length_a   1.000
_cell.length_b   1.000
_cell.length_c   1.000
_cell.angle_alpha   90.00
_cell.angle_beta   90.00
_cell.angle_gamma   90.00
#
_symmetry.space_group_name_H-M   'P 1'
#
loop_
_entity.id
_entity.type
_entity.pdbx_description
1 polymer ?
#
loop_
_entity_poly.entity_id
_entity_poly.type
_entity_poly.pdbx_seq_one_letter_code
_entity_poly.pdbx_strand_id
1 'polypeptide(L)'
;MMNSGYAEALQLPRVARVRFPFGRPMGEPNNPDQSRVILEDALEILETATKTGTMSWLPYRWRREDYAQIRLDRAAKTTLPA
;
A
#
# COMPACT_ATOMS: atom_id res chain seq x y z
N MET A 1 -3.89 -26.25 5.23
CA MET A 1 -4.03 -25.54 3.94
C MET A 1 -3.40 -24.17 4.09
N MET A 2 -2.26 -23.93 3.45
CA MET A 2 -1.58 -22.63 3.46
C MET A 2 -2.48 -21.57 2.80
N ASN A 3 -2.66 -20.43 3.47
CA ASN A 3 -3.36 -19.23 2.99
C ASN A 3 -2.60 -18.52 1.84
N SER A 4 -2.34 -19.21 0.72
CA SER A 4 -1.81 -18.55 -0.47
C SER A 4 -2.92 -17.76 -1.13
N GLY A 5 -2.88 -16.42 -1.02
CA GLY A 5 -3.84 -15.55 -1.70
C GLY A 5 -3.67 -15.64 -3.23
N TYR A 6 -4.72 -15.34 -4.00
CA TYR A 6 -4.71 -15.43 -5.47
C TYR A 6 -3.49 -14.80 -6.15
N ALA A 7 -2.96 -13.70 -5.60
CA ALA A 7 -1.76 -13.04 -6.10
C ALA A 7 -0.50 -13.94 -6.13
N GLU A 8 -0.36 -14.83 -5.15
CA GLU A 8 0.75 -15.78 -5.04
C GLU A 8 0.57 -16.94 -6.04
N ALA A 9 -0.66 -17.46 -6.14
CA ALA A 9 -1.00 -18.51 -7.11
C ALA A 9 -0.82 -18.06 -8.56
N LEU A 10 -1.15 -16.79 -8.85
CA LEU A 10 -1.02 -16.20 -10.19
C LEU A 10 0.38 -15.64 -10.47
N GLN A 11 1.31 -15.71 -9.51
CA GLN A 11 2.68 -15.20 -9.64
C GLN A 11 2.73 -13.76 -10.19
N LEU A 12 1.89 -12.88 -9.66
CA LEU A 12 1.80 -11.51 -10.14
C LEU A 12 3.17 -10.80 -10.06
N PRO A 13 3.57 -9.97 -11.04
CA PRO A 13 4.92 -9.43 -11.11
C PRO A 13 5.34 -8.60 -9.90
N ARG A 14 4.43 -7.76 -9.40
CA ARG A 14 4.63 -6.88 -8.22
C ARG A 14 3.29 -6.73 -7.51
N VAL A 15 3.27 -6.82 -6.18
CA VAL A 15 2.04 -6.79 -5.39
C VAL A 15 2.22 -5.92 -4.15
N ALA A 16 1.39 -4.88 -4.04
CA ALA A 16 1.16 -4.16 -2.79
C ALA A 16 -0.03 -4.80 -2.08
N ARG A 17 0.20 -5.44 -0.92
CA ARG A 17 -0.82 -6.19 -0.19
C ARG A 17 -1.25 -5.45 1.07
N VAL A 18 -2.55 -5.17 1.17
CA VAL A 18 -3.17 -4.53 2.34
C VAL A 18 -3.94 -5.53 3.19
N ARG A 19 -4.13 -5.20 4.47
CA ARG A 19 -4.99 -5.96 5.40
C ARG A 19 -6.39 -5.36 5.49
N PHE A 20 -6.98 -5.07 4.33
CA PHE A 20 -8.33 -4.51 4.18
C PHE A 20 -9.33 -5.59 3.78
N PRO A 21 -10.66 -5.34 3.91
CA PRO A 21 -11.67 -6.24 3.38
C PRO A 21 -11.50 -6.45 1.87
N PHE A 22 -11.86 -7.64 1.40
CA PHE A 22 -11.81 -7.97 -0.03
C PHE A 22 -12.64 -6.98 -0.86
N GLY A 23 -12.13 -6.62 -2.04
CA GLY A 23 -12.76 -5.62 -2.92
C GLY A 23 -12.55 -4.17 -2.49
N ARG A 24 -11.76 -3.90 -1.43
CA ARG A 24 -11.47 -2.54 -0.95
C ARG A 24 -9.97 -2.25 -0.88
N PRO A 25 -9.18 -2.49 -1.96
CA PRO A 25 -7.73 -2.30 -1.91
C PRO A 25 -7.33 -0.84 -1.66
N MET A 26 -8.13 0.12 -2.14
CA MET A 26 -7.87 1.56 -2.01
C MET A 26 -8.37 2.18 -0.70
N GLY A 27 -8.93 1.37 0.21
CA GLY A 27 -9.42 1.87 1.49
C GLY A 27 -10.91 2.17 1.53
N GLU A 28 -11.28 3.11 2.38
CA GLU A 28 -12.65 3.47 2.71
C GLU A 28 -13.27 4.41 1.67
N PRO A 29 -14.59 4.26 1.40
CA PRO A 29 -15.30 5.26 0.63
C PRO A 29 -15.16 6.64 1.25
N ASN A 30 -15.01 7.67 0.40
CA ASN A 30 -14.87 9.07 0.82
C ASN A 30 -13.63 9.38 1.69
N ASN A 31 -12.60 8.52 1.65
CA ASN A 31 -11.30 8.79 2.27
C ASN A 31 -10.21 8.95 1.19
N PRO A 32 -10.08 10.14 0.56
CA PRO A 32 -9.11 10.37 -0.51
C PRO A 32 -7.66 10.29 -0.02
N ASP A 33 -7.40 10.65 1.24
CA ASP A 33 -6.07 10.58 1.83
C ASP A 33 -5.59 9.13 1.94
N GLN A 34 -6.46 8.24 2.38
CA GLN A 34 -6.18 6.80 2.40
C GLN A 34 -5.88 6.27 0.99
N SER A 35 -6.75 6.54 0.02
CA SER A 35 -6.54 6.08 -1.36
C SER A 35 -5.20 6.56 -1.91
N ARG A 36 -4.82 7.80 -1.61
CA ARG A 36 -3.56 8.37 -2.04
C ARG A 36 -2.35 7.72 -1.38
N VAL A 37 -2.37 7.52 -0.07
CA VAL A 37 -1.28 6.84 0.66
C VAL A 37 -1.05 5.43 0.10
N ILE A 38 -2.12 4.67 -0.16
CA ILE A 38 -2.02 3.33 -0.75
C ILE A 38 -1.44 3.39 -2.18
N LEU A 39 -1.87 4.36 -2.99
CA LEU A 39 -1.36 4.51 -4.35
C LEU A 39 0.13 4.88 -4.36
N GLU A 40 0.55 5.82 -3.51
CA GLU A 40 1.94 6.23 -3.37
C GLU A 40 2.84 5.03 -3.02
N ASP A 41 2.43 4.20 -2.06
CA ASP A 41 3.22 3.01 -1.67
C ASP A 41 3.23 1.94 -2.77
N ALA A 42 2.13 1.80 -3.52
CA ALA A 42 2.08 0.89 -4.66
C ALA A 42 3.02 1.37 -5.79
N LEU A 43 3.11 2.68 -6.01
CA LEU A 43 4.05 3.28 -6.97
C LEU A 43 5.50 3.15 -6.49
N GLU A 44 5.76 3.33 -5.20
CA GLU A 44 7.09 3.08 -4.63
C GLU A 44 7.53 1.63 -4.86
N ILE A 45 6.65 0.64 -4.64
CA ILE A 45 6.93 -0.77 -4.95
C ILE A 45 7.14 -0.96 -6.45
N LEU A 46 6.36 -0.27 -7.30
CA LEU A 46 6.53 -0.34 -8.75
C LEU A 46 7.92 0.15 -9.17
N GLU A 47 8.43 1.22 -8.57
CA GLU A 47 9.73 1.79 -8.88
C GLU A 47 10.91 0.99 -8.28
N THR A 48 10.75 0.47 -7.07
CA THR A 48 11.85 -0.12 -6.30
C THR A 48 11.97 -1.64 -6.42
N ALA A 49 10.89 -2.36 -6.76
CA ALA A 49 10.92 -3.82 -6.84
C ALA A 49 11.65 -4.32 -8.10
N THR A 50 12.85 -4.86 -7.90
CA THR A 50 13.73 -5.37 -8.97
C THR A 50 13.49 -6.83 -9.36
N LYS A 51 12.71 -7.58 -8.55
CA LYS A 51 12.42 -9.01 -8.78
C LYS A 51 10.94 -9.23 -9.08
N THR A 52 10.65 -10.05 -10.10
CA THR A 52 9.30 -10.55 -10.36
C THR A 52 8.79 -11.36 -9.17
N GLY A 53 7.48 -11.27 -8.88
CA GLY A 53 6.87 -11.94 -7.73
C GLY A 53 7.06 -11.20 -6.41
N THR A 54 7.62 -9.98 -6.43
CA THR A 54 7.79 -9.18 -5.20
C THR A 54 6.43 -8.81 -4.63
N MET A 55 6.15 -9.28 -3.43
CA MET A 55 4.95 -8.96 -2.67
C MET A 55 5.34 -8.24 -1.38
N SER A 56 4.92 -6.98 -1.26
CA SER A 56 5.12 -6.17 -0.07
C SER A 56 3.82 -6.04 0.71
N TRP A 57 3.89 -6.25 2.02
CA TRP A 57 2.77 -6.00 2.92
C TRP A 57 2.81 -4.55 3.38
N LEU A 58 1.80 -3.77 3.00
CA LEU A 58 1.65 -2.41 3.49
C LEU A 58 1.29 -2.44 4.99
N PRO A 59 1.79 -1.49 5.79
CA PRO A 59 1.68 -1.53 7.25
C PRO A 59 0.27 -1.23 7.77
N TYR A 60 -0.67 -0.84 6.90
CA TYR A 60 -1.97 -0.31 7.30
C TYR A 60 -2.98 -1.39 7.69
N ARG A 61 -3.77 -1.07 8.72
CA ARG A 61 -4.94 -1.86 9.13
C ARG A 61 -6.23 -1.12 8.78
N TRP A 62 -7.28 -1.88 8.46
CA TRP A 62 -8.60 -1.32 8.14
C TRP A 62 -9.13 -0.46 9.30
N ARG A 63 -9.44 0.82 9.03
CA ARG A 63 -9.99 1.78 10.01
C ARG A 63 -9.12 2.01 11.26
N ARG A 64 -7.78 1.98 11.13
CA ARG A 64 -6.88 2.18 12.27
C ARG A 64 -5.83 3.27 12.10
N GLU A 65 -5.78 3.90 10.93
CA GLU A 65 -4.73 4.86 10.60
C GLU A 65 -5.33 6.25 10.40
N ASP A 66 -4.56 7.28 10.74
CA ASP A 66 -4.83 8.65 10.34
C ASP A 66 -4.05 8.94 9.05
N TYR A 67 -4.72 8.76 7.91
CA TYR A 67 -4.09 8.95 6.61
C TYR A 67 -3.80 10.42 6.28
N ALA A 68 -4.54 11.37 6.87
CA ALA A 68 -4.25 12.78 6.70
C ALA A 68 -2.92 13.11 7.39
N GLN A 69 -2.73 12.64 8.62
CA GLN A 69 -1.46 12.82 9.34
C GLN A 69 -0.29 12.15 8.61
N ILE A 70 -0.46 10.92 8.12
CA ILE A 70 0.58 10.22 7.34
C ILE A 70 1.03 11.07 6.14
N ARG A 71 0.09 11.72 5.44
CA ARG A 71 0.43 12.60 4.30
C ARG A 71 1.16 13.86 4.74
N LEU A 72 0.76 14.49 5.85
CA LEU A 72 1.45 15.64 6.40
C LEU A 72 2.90 15.28 6.76
N ASP A 73 3.11 14.13 7.39
CA ASP A 73 4.43 13.65 7.77
C ASP A 73 5.32 13.39 6.54
N ARG A 74 4.76 12.85 5.45
CA ARG A 74 5.48 12.67 4.17
C ARG A 74 5.89 13.99 3.55
N ALA A 75 4.96 14.96 3.50
CA ALA A 75 5.26 16.28 2.94
C ALA A 75 6.35 17.01 3.73
N ALA A 76 6.32 16.90 5.06
CA ALA A 76 7.34 17.46 5.93
C ALA A 76 8.73 16.84 5.64
N LYS A 77 8.81 15.51 5.49
CA LYS A 77 10.06 14.81 5.14
C LYS A 77 10.64 15.24 3.81
N THR A 78 9.81 15.44 2.79
CA THR A 78 10.28 15.91 1.47
C THR A 78 10.86 17.33 1.50
N THR A 79 10.47 18.15 2.49
CA THR A 79 10.87 19.56 2.57
C THR A 79 12.16 19.78 3.37
N LEU A 80 12.59 18.80 4.17
CA LEU A 80 13.88 18.85 4.86
C LEU A 80 15.03 18.57 3.86
N PRO A 81 16.04 19.45 3.75
CA PRO A 81 17.21 19.16 2.92
C PRO A 81 17.99 17.96 3.48
N ALA A 82 18.45 17.11 2.56
CA ALA A 82 19.27 15.93 2.82
C ALA A 82 20.62 16.26 3.46
#